data_AF-A0A4V1IWI8-F1
#
_entry.id   AF-A0A4V1IWI8-F1
#
_cell.length_a   1.000
_cell.length_b   1.000
_cell.length_c   1.000
_cell.angle_alpha   90.00
_cell.angle_beta   90.00
_cell.angle_gamma   90.00
#
_symmetry.space_group_name_H-M   'P 1'
#
loop_
_entity.id
_entity.type
_entity.pdbx_description
1 polymer ?
#
loop_
_entity_poly.entity_id
_entity_poly.type
_entity_poly.pdbx_seq_one_letter_code
_entity_poly.pdbx_strand_id
1 'polypeptide(L)'
;QHLHKPEPKLKEQVKDVFKDMGKKSYSSAKNFAVVAAVYTGVECCIESYRATNDLYNSASAGCITGAILAAKNGPRLTVGGCAGFAAFSTAIDWYMRERH
;
A
#
# COMPACT_ATOMS: atom_id res chain seq x y z
N GLN A 1 -17.14 -14.14 -34.78
CA GLN A 1 -17.79 -12.89 -35.24
C GLN A 1 -17.38 -11.78 -34.27
N HIS A 2 -16.24 -11.14 -34.52
CA HIS A 2 -15.78 -9.97 -33.76
C HIS A 2 -16.65 -8.79 -34.20
N LEU A 3 -17.72 -8.54 -33.44
CA LEU A 3 -18.66 -7.47 -33.73
C LEU A 3 -17.90 -6.14 -33.67
N HIS A 4 -17.74 -5.52 -34.84
CA HIS A 4 -17.21 -4.18 -35.06
C HIS A 4 -18.14 -3.20 -34.34
N LYS A 5 -17.93 -3.00 -33.04
CA LYS A 5 -18.62 -1.99 -32.24
C LYS A 5 -18.13 -0.64 -32.76
N PRO A 6 -19.03 0.29 -33.15
CA PRO A 6 -18.60 1.61 -33.60
C PRO A 6 -17.67 2.20 -32.53
N GLU A 7 -16.51 2.74 -32.93
CA GLU A 7 -15.70 3.56 -32.03
C GLU A 7 -16.65 4.60 -31.41
N PRO A 8 -16.81 4.63 -30.07
CA PRO A 8 -17.48 5.76 -29.46
C PRO A 8 -16.70 6.99 -29.90
N LYS A 9 -17.39 8.03 -30.40
CA LYS A 9 -16.77 9.32 -30.76
C LYS A 9 -15.73 9.64 -29.68
N LEU A 10 -14.47 9.91 -30.03
CA LEU A 10 -13.35 10.09 -29.08
C LEU A 10 -13.75 10.87 -27.80
N LYS A 11 -14.64 11.86 -27.95
CA LYS A 11 -15.19 12.67 -26.86
C LYS A 11 -15.96 11.87 -25.79
N GLU A 12 -16.80 10.90 -26.17
CA GLU A 12 -17.51 10.02 -25.22
C GLU A 12 -16.55 9.02 -24.57
N GLN A 13 -15.63 8.45 -25.33
CA GLN A 13 -14.62 7.52 -24.79
C GLN A 13 -13.70 8.21 -23.78
N VAL A 14 -13.25 9.43 -24.09
CA VAL A 14 -12.46 10.26 -23.16
C VAL A 14 -13.27 10.62 -21.92
N LYS A 15 -14.58 10.92 -22.06
CA LYS A 15 -15.45 11.23 -20.93
C LYS A 15 -15.66 10.03 -20.01
N ASP A 16 -15.88 8.84 -20.56
CA ASP A 16 -16.03 7.61 -19.79
C ASP A 16 -14.72 7.20 -19.13
N VAL A 17 -13.59 7.27 -19.87
CA VAL A 17 -12.25 7.05 -19.32
C VAL A 17 -11.95 8.03 -18.19
N PHE A 18 -12.25 9.31 -18.34
CA PHE A 18 -12.04 10.30 -17.27
C PHE A 18 -12.88 9.99 -16.03
N LYS A 19 -14.14 9.58 -16.21
CA LYS A 19 -15.03 9.19 -15.12
C LYS A 19 -14.57 7.91 -14.41
N ASP A 20 -14.09 6.92 -15.16
CA ASP A 20 -13.56 5.68 -14.61
C ASP A 20 -12.19 5.88 -13.95
N MET A 21 -11.33 6.73 -14.52
CA MET A 21 -10.07 7.16 -13.91
C MET A 21 -10.33 7.84 -12.57
N GLY A 22 -11.28 8.77 -12.50
CA GLY A 22 -11.63 9.44 -11.24
C GLY A 22 -12.08 8.46 -10.16
N LYS A 23 -12.96 7.51 -10.50
CA LYS A 23 -13.41 6.46 -9.57
C LYS A 23 -12.27 5.56 -9.10
N LYS A 24 -11.40 5.12 -10.03
CA LYS A 24 -10.24 4.27 -9.70
C LYS A 24 -9.24 5.03 -8.83
N SER A 25 -8.91 6.28 -9.17
CA SER A 25 -8.02 7.13 -8.38
C SER A 25 -8.53 7.32 -6.96
N TYR A 26 -9.83 7.57 -6.78
CA TYR A 26 -10.43 7.70 -5.45
C TYR A 26 -10.37 6.39 -4.65
N SER A 27 -10.63 5.25 -5.30
CA SER A 27 -10.48 3.93 -4.65
C SER A 27 -9.03 3.66 -4.25
N SER A 28 -8.07 3.93 -5.13
CA SER A 28 -6.64 3.78 -4.84
C SER A 28 -6.19 4.68 -3.69
N ALA A 29 -6.62 5.94 -3.67
CA ALA A 29 -6.33 6.87 -2.59
C ALA A 29 -6.83 6.35 -1.23
N LYS A 30 -8.02 5.74 -1.17
CA LYS A 30 -8.52 5.10 0.06
C LYS A 30 -7.62 3.96 0.52
N ASN A 31 -7.21 3.08 -0.39
CA ASN A 31 -6.36 1.95 -0.03
C ASN A 31 -5.00 2.44 0.49
N PHE A 32 -4.38 3.42 -0.17
CA PHE A 32 -3.12 3.99 0.29
C PHE A 32 -3.26 4.71 1.64
N ALA A 33 -4.35 5.44 1.84
CA ALA A 33 -4.62 6.09 3.12
C ALA A 33 -4.73 5.08 4.27
N VAL A 34 -5.40 3.93 4.04
CA VAL A 34 -5.50 2.86 5.03
C VAL A 34 -4.13 2.27 5.34
N VAL A 35 -3.34 1.93 4.31
CA VAL A 35 -1.99 1.37 4.50
C VAL A 35 -1.10 2.34 5.28
N ALA A 36 -1.09 3.62 4.88
CA ALA A 36 -0.29 4.65 5.53
C ALA A 36 -0.71 4.86 7.00
N ALA A 37 -2.01 4.95 7.26
CA ALA A 37 -2.53 5.14 8.62
C ALA A 37 -2.19 3.97 9.54
N VAL A 38 -2.27 2.72 9.05
CA VAL A 38 -1.88 1.55 9.84
C VAL A 38 -0.38 1.54 10.08
N TYR A 39 0.43 1.82 9.05
CA TYR A 39 1.90 1.85 9.20
C TYR A 39 2.35 2.87 10.25
N THR A 40 1.95 4.13 10.11
CA THR A 40 2.38 5.18 11.04
C THR A 40 1.80 4.98 12.44
N GLY A 41 0.57 4.46 12.55
CA GLY A 41 -0.02 4.13 13.85
C GLY A 41 0.76 3.02 14.57
N VAL A 42 1.08 1.94 13.86
CA VAL A 42 1.85 0.82 14.44
C VAL A 42 3.25 1.27 14.81
N GLU A 43 3.93 1.96 13.90
CA GLU A 43 5.30 2.45 14.11
C GLU A 43 5.38 3.39 15.32
N CYS A 44 4.46 4.37 15.41
CA CYS A 44 4.34 5.27 16.55
C CYS A 44 4.06 4.52 17.88
N CYS A 45 3.22 3.49 17.87
CA CYS A 45 2.97 2.68 19.06
C CYS A 45 4.21 1.89 19.52
N ILE A 46 4.98 1.32 18.59
CA ILE A 46 6.17 0.54 18.94
C ILE A 46 7.29 1.49 19.40
N GLU A 47 7.46 2.62 18.72
CA GLU A 47 8.43 3.65 19.12
C GLU A 47 8.10 4.21 20.51
N SER A 48 6.83 4.52 20.79
CA SER A 48 6.39 4.99 22.11
C SER A 48 6.67 3.97 23.22
N TYR A 49 6.65 2.66 22.91
CA TYR A 49 6.91 1.60 23.89
C TYR A 49 8.41 1.35 24.11
N ARG A 50 9.25 1.48 23.07
CA ARG A 50 10.69 1.16 23.11
C ARG A 50 11.61 2.36 23.21
N ALA A 51 11.12 3.57 22.94
CA ALA A 51 11.86 4.84 22.91
C ALA A 51 13.14 4.82 22.03
N THR A 52 13.19 3.97 21.00
CA THR A 52 14.29 3.89 20.03
C THR A 52 13.74 3.76 18.61
N ASN A 53 14.38 4.43 17.65
CA ASN A 53 14.03 4.38 16.23
C ASN A 53 15.13 3.64 15.43
N ASP A 54 14.97 2.32 15.33
CA ASP A 54 15.93 1.43 14.65
C ASP A 54 15.30 0.70 13.47
N LEU A 55 16.12 0.15 12.57
CA LEU A 55 15.69 -0.67 11.43
C LEU A 55 14.75 -1.82 11.84
N TYR A 56 14.92 -2.37 13.06
CA TYR A 56 14.02 -3.39 13.62
C TYR A 56 12.61 -2.85 13.89
N ASN A 57 12.47 -1.57 14.24
CA ASN A 57 11.19 -0.90 14.44
C ASN A 57 10.45 -0.80 13.10
N SER A 58 11.13 -0.30 12.06
CA SER A 58 10.58 -0.17 10.71
C SER A 58 10.24 -1.54 10.10
N ALA A 59 11.07 -2.57 10.33
CA ALA A 59 10.81 -3.94 9.87
C ALA A 59 9.59 -4.57 10.56
N SER A 60 9.49 -4.44 11.89
CA SER A 60 8.39 -5.00 12.67
C SER A 60 7.07 -4.26 12.41
N ALA A 61 7.10 -2.93 12.32
CA ALA A 61 5.95 -2.12 11.92
C ALA A 61 5.47 -2.48 10.51
N GLY A 62 6.40 -2.66 9.57
CA GLY A 62 6.10 -3.13 8.22
C GLY A 62 5.44 -4.52 8.22
N CYS A 63 6.03 -5.49 8.93
CA CYS A 63 5.47 -6.83 9.03
C CYS A 63 4.05 -6.82 9.64
N ILE A 64 3.86 -6.12 10.75
CA ILE A 64 2.57 -6.04 11.45
C ILE A 64 1.53 -5.37 10.55
N THR A 65 1.89 -4.28 9.89
CA THR A 65 0.99 -3.59 8.94
C THR A 65 0.58 -4.50 7.79
N GLY A 66 1.55 -5.15 7.14
CA GLY A 66 1.31 -6.09 6.06
C GLY A 66 0.48 -7.31 6.50
N ALA A 67 0.70 -7.80 7.72
CA ALA A 67 -0.08 -8.87 8.31
C ALA A 67 -1.53 -8.43 8.58
N ILE A 68 -1.75 -7.25 9.17
CA ILE A 68 -3.09 -6.70 9.47
C ILE A 68 -3.90 -6.54 8.17
N LEU A 69 -3.28 -5.96 7.14
CA LEU A 69 -3.94 -5.73 5.84
C LEU A 69 -4.33 -7.05 5.16
N ALA A 70 -3.50 -8.08 5.28
CA ALA A 70 -3.73 -9.38 4.63
C ALA A 70 -4.39 -10.43 5.53
N ALA A 71 -4.69 -10.12 6.79
CA ALA A 71 -5.24 -11.06 7.77
C ALA A 71 -6.57 -11.68 7.31
N LYS A 72 -7.43 -10.88 6.65
CA LYS A 72 -8.73 -11.33 6.15
C LYS A 72 -8.64 -12.21 4.91
N ASN A 73 -7.48 -12.21 4.24
CA ASN A 73 -7.30 -12.89 2.96
C ASN A 73 -6.61 -14.26 3.13
N GLY A 74 -6.36 -14.69 4.37
CA GLY A 74 -5.84 -16.01 4.72
C GLY A 74 -4.34 -16.03 5.04
N PRO A 75 -3.86 -17.10 5.72
CA PRO A 75 -2.56 -17.12 6.37
C PRO A 75 -1.38 -17.00 5.40
N ARG A 76 -1.50 -17.55 4.19
CA ARG A 76 -0.44 -17.47 3.17
C ARG A 76 -0.23 -16.04 2.68
N LEU A 77 -1.33 -15.29 2.52
CA LEU A 77 -1.28 -13.87 2.14
C LEU A 77 -0.82 -13.01 3.32
N THR A 78 -1.17 -13.37 4.56
CA THR A 78 -0.66 -12.71 5.77
C THR A 78 0.86 -12.82 5.87
N VAL A 79 1.42 -14.03 5.71
CA VAL A 79 2.88 -14.26 5.75
C VAL A 79 3.57 -13.54 4.58
N GLY A 80 3.01 -13.63 3.38
CA GLY A 80 3.54 -12.92 2.22
C GLY A 80 3.50 -11.39 2.39
N GLY A 81 2.40 -10.87 2.94
CA GLY A 81 2.22 -9.46 3.25
C GLY A 81 3.19 -8.96 4.31
N CYS A 82 3.37 -9.69 5.40
CA CYS A 82 4.37 -9.37 6.42
C CYS A 82 5.78 -9.34 5.82
N ALA A 83 6.19 -10.39 5.11
CA ALA A 83 7.53 -10.47 4.53
C ALA A 83 7.79 -9.33 3.51
N GLY A 84 6.82 -9.05 2.64
CA GLY A 84 6.93 -7.99 1.63
C GLY A 84 7.01 -6.60 2.25
N PHE A 85 6.11 -6.27 3.18
CA PHE A 85 6.12 -4.96 3.84
C PHE A 85 7.32 -4.80 4.78
N ALA A 86 7.74 -5.84 5.48
CA ALA A 86 8.96 -5.80 6.30
C ALA A 86 10.19 -5.52 5.43
N ALA A 87 10.37 -6.26 4.33
CA ALA A 87 11.50 -6.07 3.43
C ALA A 87 11.50 -4.66 2.81
N PHE A 88 10.34 -4.18 2.34
CA PHE A 88 10.21 -2.85 1.76
C PHE A 88 10.51 -1.73 2.78
N SER A 89 9.90 -1.78 3.95
CA SER A 89 10.13 -0.78 5.00
C SER A 89 11.59 -0.75 5.46
N THR A 90 12.21 -1.93 5.64
CA THR A 90 13.63 -2.01 6.03
C THR A 90 14.56 -1.47 4.94
N ALA A 91 14.28 -1.76 3.67
CA ALA A 91 15.07 -1.26 2.54
C ALA A 91 14.99 0.27 2.41
N ILE A 92 13.80 0.83 2.61
CA ILE A 92 13.58 2.29 2.59
C ILE A 92 14.30 2.96 3.77
N ASP A 93 14.19 2.41 4.97
CA ASP A 93 14.85 2.92 6.17
C ASP A 93 16.39 2.88 6.02
N TRP A 94 16.92 1.77 5.51
CA TRP A 94 18.33 1.63 5.17
C TRP A 94 18.77 2.66 4.12
N TYR A 95 18.01 2.81 3.04
CA TYR A 95 18.32 3.79 2.00
C TYR A 95 18.33 5.23 2.54
N MET A 96 17.38 5.59 3.40
CA MET A 96 17.35 6.92 4.01
C MET A 96 18.51 7.15 4.98
N ARG A 97 18.93 6.12 5.74
CA ARG A 97 20.09 6.20 6.65
C ARG A 97 21.41 6.32 5.91
N GLU A 98 21.58 5.66 4.76
CA GLU A 98 22.82 5.75 3.97
C GLU A 98 22.96 7.03 3.14
N ARG A 99 21.83 7.69 2.87
CA ARG A 99 21.77 8.92 2.06
C ARG A 99 21.86 10.20 2.91
N HIS A 100 22.06 10.05 4.21
CA HIS A 100 22.40 11.10 5.17
C HIS A 100 23.88 10.98 5.57
#